data_AF-A0A258CTN7-F1
#
_entry.id   AF-A0A258CTN7-F1
#
_cell.length_a   1.000
_cell.length_b   1.000
_cell.length_c   1.000
_cell.angle_alpha   90.00
_cell.angle_beta   90.00
_cell.angle_gamma   90.00
#
_symmetry.space_group_name_H-M   'P 1'
#
loop_
_entity.id
_entity.type
_entity.pdbx_description
1 polymer ?
#
loop_
_entity_poly.entity_id
_entity_poly.type
_entity_poly.pdbx_seq_one_letter_code
_entity_poly.pdbx_strand_id
1 'polypeptide(L)'
;AVFVPWGAGFNYGHFVIDALPSILALEQAGLLHDAPLLAPRLKDWQRDLIALAAPGVTPQEIDAPAVRLGRAVFATSMDHFLHNPNGLLATLAERIVANAPQGTGARRIYLSRRGQSMRVMVDEAAFERALRARGFKIVRPETLSARAQVAMMRDAEIIVGASGAALANAVFLSRGARVIEIQPTNFTSQWVRAACRQVGVEWRGYVCASPCPARAAPLLARLRRGFRFAFRPDLNDLLGFVDAAL
;
A
#
# COMPACT_ATOMS: atom_id res chain seq x y z
N ALA A 1 -15.70 -5.01 19.12
CA ALA A 1 -15.51 -5.55 17.78
C ALA A 1 -14.02 -5.78 17.49
N VAL A 2 -13.66 -6.85 16.78
CA VAL A 2 -12.26 -7.14 16.37
C VAL A 2 -12.13 -6.97 14.85
N PHE A 3 -11.09 -6.28 14.39
CA PHE A 3 -10.93 -5.91 12.98
C PHE A 3 -9.51 -6.06 12.42
N VAL A 4 -8.48 -6.21 13.27
CA VAL A 4 -7.07 -6.26 12.83
C VAL A 4 -6.66 -7.72 12.59
N PRO A 5 -6.54 -8.18 11.32
CA PRO A 5 -5.92 -9.47 11.04
C PRO A 5 -4.41 -9.43 11.35
N TRP A 6 -3.80 -10.60 11.57
CA TRP A 6 -2.40 -10.72 11.98
C TRP A 6 -1.43 -9.91 11.09
N GLY A 7 -1.56 -10.03 9.77
CA GLY A 7 -0.70 -9.32 8.81
C GLY A 7 -0.82 -7.79 8.91
N ALA A 8 -2.00 -7.28 9.25
CA ALA A 8 -2.26 -5.84 9.39
C ALA A 8 -1.60 -5.23 10.63
N GLY A 9 -1.15 -6.04 11.59
CA GLY A 9 -0.39 -5.55 12.76
C GLY A 9 0.96 -4.93 12.39
N PHE A 10 1.54 -5.29 11.24
CA PHE A 10 2.86 -4.81 10.83
C PHE A 10 2.99 -4.44 9.35
N ASN A 11 2.11 -4.94 8.48
CA ASN A 11 2.17 -4.66 7.05
C ASN A 11 1.12 -3.60 6.66
N TYR A 12 1.60 -2.50 6.08
CA TYR A 12 0.77 -1.38 5.64
C TYR A 12 -0.34 -1.80 4.66
N GLY A 13 -0.04 -2.67 3.69
CA GLY A 13 -1.00 -3.08 2.67
C GLY A 13 -2.13 -3.92 3.25
N HIS A 14 -1.81 -4.88 4.13
CA HIS A 14 -2.83 -5.65 4.85
C HIS A 14 -3.70 -4.75 5.74
N PHE A 15 -3.13 -3.71 6.34
CA PHE A 15 -3.92 -2.78 7.13
C PHE A 15 -4.92 -2.00 6.25
N VAL A 16 -4.47 -1.45 5.12
CA VAL A 16 -5.33 -0.70 4.19
C VAL A 16 -6.40 -1.58 3.55
N ILE A 17 -6.05 -2.78 3.10
CA ILE A 17 -6.92 -3.62 2.28
C ILE A 17 -7.77 -4.59 3.12
N ASP A 18 -7.28 -5.04 4.28
CA ASP A 18 -7.97 -6.08 5.05
C ASP A 18 -8.57 -5.53 6.36
N ALA A 19 -7.82 -4.68 7.08
CA ALA A 19 -8.25 -4.19 8.39
C ALA A 19 -9.29 -3.06 8.28
N LEU A 20 -8.98 -2.01 7.51
CA LEU A 20 -9.86 -0.84 7.42
C LEU A 20 -11.25 -1.16 6.84
N PRO A 21 -11.41 -1.97 5.78
CA PRO A 21 -12.76 -2.25 5.28
C PRO A 21 -13.58 -3.10 6.27
N SER A 22 -12.92 -3.83 7.17
CA SER A 22 -13.58 -4.56 8.24
C SER A 22 -14.20 -3.61 9.29
N ILE A 23 -13.60 -2.44 9.53
CA ILE A 23 -14.22 -1.39 10.36
C ILE A 23 -15.51 -0.89 9.70
N LEU A 24 -15.46 -0.60 8.39
CA LEU A 24 -16.63 -0.15 7.63
C LEU A 24 -17.76 -1.19 7.64
N ALA A 25 -17.43 -2.47 7.49
CA ALA A 25 -18.41 -3.57 7.57
C ALA A 25 -19.11 -3.62 8.94
N LEU A 26 -18.33 -3.51 10.02
CA LEU A 26 -18.86 -3.50 11.39
C LEU A 26 -19.75 -2.27 11.66
N GLU A 27 -19.35 -1.12 11.13
CA GLU A 27 -20.13 0.13 11.22
C GLU A 27 -21.46 0.01 10.48
N GLN A 28 -21.45 -0.44 9.22
CA GLN A 28 -22.66 -0.62 8.40
C GLN A 28 -23.62 -1.66 8.97
N ALA A 29 -23.10 -2.66 9.69
CA ALA A 29 -23.91 -3.65 10.41
C ALA A 29 -24.46 -3.13 11.75
N GLY A 30 -24.16 -1.89 12.15
CA GLY A 30 -24.58 -1.31 13.44
C GLY A 30 -23.90 -1.94 14.66
N LEU A 31 -22.83 -2.72 14.46
CA LEU A 31 -22.21 -3.53 15.53
C LEU A 31 -21.21 -2.75 16.38
N LEU A 32 -20.84 -1.52 15.97
CA LEU A 32 -19.93 -0.67 16.74
C LEU A 32 -20.59 0.04 17.94
N HIS A 33 -21.94 0.07 17.99
CA HIS A 33 -22.67 0.65 19.12
C HIS A 33 -22.53 -0.20 20.40
N ASP A 34 -22.74 -1.52 20.28
CA ASP A 34 -22.78 -2.43 21.43
C ASP A 34 -21.43 -3.09 21.76
N ALA A 35 -20.43 -2.91 20.89
CA ALA A 35 -19.15 -3.59 21.01
C ALA A 35 -18.00 -2.65 20.61
N PRO A 36 -17.27 -2.05 21.58
CA PRO A 36 -16.20 -1.10 21.30
C PRO A 36 -15.14 -1.73 20.40
N LEU A 37 -14.60 -0.96 19.46
CA LEU A 37 -13.58 -1.44 18.55
C LEU A 37 -12.29 -1.73 19.33
N LEU A 38 -11.80 -2.96 19.30
CA LEU A 38 -10.59 -3.38 20.02
C LEU A 38 -9.42 -3.46 19.05
N ALA A 39 -8.27 -2.97 19.49
CA ALA A 39 -7.01 -3.07 18.75
C ALA A 39 -5.86 -3.48 19.68
N PRO A 40 -4.82 -4.15 19.17
CA PRO A 40 -3.53 -4.14 19.86
C PRO A 40 -2.96 -2.72 19.89
N ARG A 41 -1.81 -2.52 20.55
CA ARG A 41 -1.09 -1.25 20.49
C ARG A 41 -0.84 -0.83 19.04
N LEU A 42 -1.42 0.29 18.64
CA LEU A 42 -1.37 0.82 17.29
C LEU A 42 -0.09 1.63 17.07
N LYS A 43 0.35 1.68 15.82
CA LYS A 43 1.36 2.61 15.33
C LYS A 43 0.69 3.90 14.86
N ASP A 44 1.45 4.99 14.79
CA ASP A 44 0.89 6.29 14.43
C ASP A 44 0.22 6.28 13.06
N TRP A 45 0.81 5.59 12.08
CA TRP A 45 0.23 5.43 10.74
C TRP A 45 -1.08 4.63 10.75
N GLN A 46 -1.28 3.70 11.71
CA GLN A 46 -2.54 2.97 11.86
C GLN A 46 -3.62 3.87 12.44
N ARG A 47 -3.28 4.65 13.49
CA ARG A 47 -4.18 5.64 14.08
C ARG A 47 -4.63 6.69 13.06
N ASP A 48 -3.68 7.19 12.27
CA ASP A 48 -3.97 8.13 11.18
C ASP A 48 -5.01 7.58 10.21
N LEU A 49 -4.80 6.35 9.72
CA LEU A 49 -5.70 5.72 8.76
C LEU A 49 -7.07 5.41 9.37
N ILE A 50 -7.14 4.96 10.62
CA ILE A 50 -8.42 4.74 11.33
C ILE A 50 -9.17 6.07 11.47
N ALA A 51 -8.49 7.14 11.85
CA ALA A 51 -9.11 8.46 12.01
C ALA A 51 -9.66 9.02 10.68
N LEU A 52 -9.04 8.68 9.54
CA LEU A 52 -9.57 9.01 8.22
C LEU A 52 -10.74 8.11 7.79
N ALA A 53 -10.69 6.83 8.16
CA ALA A 53 -11.65 5.80 7.76
C ALA A 53 -12.96 5.81 8.57
N ALA A 54 -12.87 6.10 9.86
CA ALA A 54 -14.01 6.09 10.78
C ALA A 54 -13.92 7.27 11.76
N PRO A 55 -14.17 8.51 11.29
CA PRO A 55 -14.19 9.67 12.17
C PRO A 55 -15.19 9.46 13.31
N GLY A 56 -14.75 9.65 14.55
CA GLY A 56 -15.59 9.42 15.75
C GLY A 56 -15.48 8.01 16.35
N VAL A 57 -14.85 7.06 15.66
CA VAL A 57 -14.53 5.74 16.24
C VAL A 57 -13.11 5.76 16.79
N THR A 58 -12.98 5.65 18.11
CA THR A 58 -11.67 5.49 18.77
C THR A 58 -11.50 4.04 19.20
N PRO A 59 -10.53 3.30 18.64
CA PRO A 59 -10.24 1.95 19.10
C PRO A 59 -9.75 1.98 20.55
N GLN A 60 -10.23 1.03 21.34
CA GLN A 60 -9.65 0.70 22.63
C GLN A 60 -8.39 -0.16 22.39
N GLU A 61 -7.22 0.44 22.61
CA GLU A 61 -5.94 -0.27 22.53
C GLU A 61 -5.73 -1.13 23.79
N ILE A 62 -5.49 -2.42 23.59
CA ILE A 62 -5.21 -3.36 24.67
C ILE A 62 -3.74 -3.79 24.61
N ASP A 63 -3.02 -3.58 25.71
CA ASP A 63 -1.64 -4.01 25.89
C ASP A 63 -1.60 -5.25 26.79
N ALA A 64 -1.98 -6.40 26.23
CA ALA A 64 -1.95 -7.68 26.90
C ALA A 64 -1.62 -8.81 25.91
N PRO A 65 -0.87 -9.85 26.34
CA PRO A 65 -0.51 -10.97 25.47
C PRO A 65 -1.72 -11.85 25.11
N ALA A 66 -2.74 -11.87 25.96
CA ALA A 66 -3.99 -12.58 25.73
C ALA A 66 -5.16 -11.80 26.36
N VAL A 67 -6.30 -11.80 25.67
CA VAL A 67 -7.53 -11.13 26.11
C VAL A 67 -8.67 -12.12 26.02
N ARG A 68 -9.43 -12.28 27.11
CA ARG A 68 -10.67 -13.09 27.11
C ARG A 68 -11.86 -12.18 26.85
N LEU A 69 -12.59 -12.45 25.77
CA LEU A 69 -13.81 -11.73 25.41
C LEU A 69 -15.02 -12.59 25.75
N GLY A 70 -15.95 -12.08 26.58
CA GLY A 70 -17.21 -12.78 26.85
C GLY A 70 -18.14 -12.82 25.63
N ARG A 71 -18.10 -11.77 24.81
CA ARG A 71 -18.76 -11.69 23.51
C ARG A 71 -17.86 -10.94 22.54
N ALA A 72 -17.72 -11.46 21.32
CA ALA A 72 -16.97 -10.81 20.25
C ALA A 72 -17.82 -10.74 18.98
N VAL A 73 -17.72 -9.61 18.29
CA VAL A 73 -18.14 -9.46 16.90
C VAL A 73 -16.90 -9.14 16.09
N PHE A 74 -16.79 -9.73 14.91
CA PHE A 74 -15.67 -9.50 14.01
C PHE A 74 -16.19 -9.47 12.58
N ALA A 75 -15.50 -8.69 11.75
CA ALA A 75 -15.65 -8.76 10.30
C ALA A 75 -14.27 -9.03 9.72
N THR A 76 -14.24 -9.72 8.58
CA THR A 76 -13.03 -9.91 7.79
C THR A 76 -13.32 -9.50 6.37
N SER A 77 -12.53 -8.57 5.86
CA SER A 77 -12.53 -8.21 4.45
C SER A 77 -11.51 -9.03 3.66
N MET A 78 -10.82 -9.96 4.34
CA MET A 78 -10.04 -11.00 3.67
C MET A 78 -11.00 -12.04 3.10
N ASP A 79 -11.40 -11.88 1.84
CA ASP A 79 -12.14 -12.89 1.08
C ASP A 79 -11.19 -14.03 0.63
N HIS A 80 -10.55 -14.71 1.61
CA HIS A 80 -9.56 -15.79 1.48
C HIS A 80 -8.32 -15.53 0.59
N PHE A 81 -8.33 -14.50 -0.26
CA PHE A 81 -7.32 -14.19 -1.26
C PHE A 81 -7.23 -12.66 -1.41
N LEU A 82 -6.01 -12.11 -1.28
CA LEU A 82 -5.67 -10.70 -1.57
C LEU A 82 -6.05 -10.24 -3.00
N HIS A 83 -6.51 -11.15 -3.85
CA HIS A 83 -6.80 -10.90 -5.27
C HIS A 83 -8.26 -10.54 -5.56
N ASN A 84 -9.13 -10.51 -4.55
CA ASN A 84 -10.56 -10.20 -4.75
C ASN A 84 -11.11 -9.23 -3.69
N PRO A 85 -10.62 -7.98 -3.61
CA PRO A 85 -11.23 -6.97 -2.75
C PRO A 85 -12.68 -6.71 -3.17
N ASN A 86 -13.57 -6.48 -2.20
CA ASN A 86 -15.00 -6.26 -2.42
C ASN A 86 -15.35 -4.75 -2.50
N GLY A 87 -16.63 -4.44 -2.72
CA GLY A 87 -17.11 -3.06 -2.86
C GLY A 87 -16.91 -2.15 -1.63
N LEU A 88 -16.62 -2.72 -0.45
CA LEU A 88 -16.29 -1.92 0.74
C LEU A 88 -15.00 -1.13 0.54
N LEU A 89 -14.05 -1.66 -0.23
CA LEU A 89 -12.76 -0.99 -0.44
C LEU A 89 -12.93 0.34 -1.18
N ALA A 90 -13.80 0.40 -2.20
CA ALA A 90 -14.07 1.63 -2.93
C ALA A 90 -14.74 2.68 -2.03
N THR A 91 -15.79 2.28 -1.31
CA THR A 91 -16.51 3.16 -0.37
C THR A 91 -15.58 3.69 0.73
N LEU A 92 -14.74 2.82 1.29
CA LEU A 92 -13.75 3.19 2.29
C LEU A 92 -12.72 4.17 1.73
N ALA A 93 -12.20 3.91 0.52
CA ALA A 93 -11.20 4.76 -0.10
C ALA A 93 -11.74 6.17 -0.35
N GLU A 94 -12.96 6.29 -0.89
CA GLU A 94 -13.64 7.58 -1.06
C GLU A 94 -13.76 8.34 0.26
N ARG A 95 -14.18 7.65 1.33
CA ARG A 95 -14.28 8.25 2.67
C ARG A 95 -12.92 8.71 3.20
N ILE A 96 -11.89 7.88 3.10
CA ILE A 96 -10.53 8.22 3.54
C ILE A 96 -10.01 9.45 2.79
N VAL A 97 -10.20 9.50 1.47
CA VAL A 97 -9.78 10.61 0.62
C VAL A 97 -10.54 11.90 0.98
N ALA A 98 -11.86 11.81 1.24
CA ALA A 98 -12.67 12.95 1.64
C ALA A 98 -12.21 13.57 2.97
N ASN A 99 -11.73 12.75 3.90
CA ASN A 99 -11.21 13.19 5.21
C ASN A 99 -9.72 13.55 5.22
N ALA A 100 -9.01 13.33 4.11
CA ALA A 100 -7.57 13.55 4.02
C ALA A 100 -7.20 15.03 3.82
N PRO A 101 -5.97 15.43 4.18
CA PRO A 101 -5.44 16.75 3.84
C PRO A 101 -5.48 17.01 2.33
N GLN A 102 -5.35 18.28 1.95
CA GLN A 102 -5.25 18.68 0.55
C GLN A 102 -4.06 18.03 -0.15
N GLY A 103 -4.22 17.83 -1.45
CA GLY A 103 -3.22 17.18 -2.27
C GLY A 103 -1.91 17.96 -2.39
N THR A 104 -0.86 17.26 -2.82
CA THR A 104 0.51 17.82 -2.87
C THR A 104 0.88 18.46 -4.21
N GLY A 105 -0.02 18.46 -5.19
CA GLY A 105 0.19 18.92 -6.56
C GLY A 105 1.04 18.00 -7.44
N ALA A 106 1.54 16.88 -6.91
CA ALA A 106 2.43 15.97 -7.65
C ALA A 106 1.63 15.04 -8.58
N ARG A 107 1.69 15.27 -9.89
CA ARG A 107 0.97 14.47 -10.91
C ARG A 107 1.64 13.14 -11.24
N ARG A 108 2.98 13.09 -11.26
CA ARG A 108 3.77 11.91 -11.64
C ARG A 108 4.67 11.51 -10.49
N ILE A 109 4.54 10.28 -9.99
CA ILE A 109 5.21 9.88 -8.74
C ILE A 109 5.86 8.51 -8.88
N TYR A 110 7.10 8.41 -8.41
CA TYR A 110 7.78 7.14 -8.23
C TYR A 110 7.92 6.83 -6.74
N LEU A 111 7.43 5.67 -6.32
CA LEU A 111 7.57 5.14 -4.97
C LEU A 111 8.91 4.40 -4.87
N SER A 112 9.97 5.15 -4.59
CA SER A 112 11.32 4.61 -4.38
C SER A 112 11.34 3.70 -3.17
N ARG A 113 12.04 2.57 -3.33
CA ARG A 113 12.32 1.62 -2.25
C ARG A 113 13.81 1.64 -1.87
N ARG A 114 14.56 2.61 -2.41
CA ARG A 114 16.00 2.68 -2.24
C ARG A 114 16.36 2.89 -0.78
N GLY A 115 17.13 1.94 -0.24
CA GLY A 115 17.55 2.00 1.15
C GLY A 115 16.51 1.52 2.15
N GLN A 116 15.35 0.97 1.73
CA GLN A 116 14.33 0.36 2.60
C GLN A 116 13.59 -0.79 1.88
N SER A 117 14.35 -1.79 1.38
CA SER A 117 13.76 -2.96 0.73
C SER A 117 14.47 -4.27 1.04
N MET A 118 13.67 -5.32 1.25
CA MET A 118 14.10 -6.73 1.29
C MET A 118 14.25 -7.34 -0.12
N ARG A 119 13.61 -6.71 -1.12
CA ARG A 119 13.65 -7.07 -2.54
C ARG A 119 14.29 -5.92 -3.31
N VAL A 120 15.54 -6.04 -3.69
CA VAL A 120 16.35 -4.89 -4.08
C VAL A 120 16.38 -4.76 -5.60
N MET A 121 15.89 -3.65 -6.11
CA MET A 121 16.08 -3.28 -7.51
C MET A 121 17.53 -2.81 -7.67
N VAL A 122 18.30 -3.54 -8.47
CA VAL A 122 19.66 -3.15 -8.81
C VAL A 122 19.61 -1.91 -9.71
N ASP A 123 20.50 -0.96 -9.48
CA ASP A 123 20.62 0.28 -10.25
C ASP A 123 19.37 1.20 -10.20
N GLU A 124 18.52 1.09 -9.17
CA GLU A 124 17.34 1.94 -8.95
C GLU A 124 17.66 3.45 -9.03
N ALA A 125 18.87 3.87 -8.64
CA ALA A 125 19.31 5.26 -8.74
C ALA A 125 19.36 5.78 -10.19
N ALA A 126 19.69 4.92 -11.17
CA ALA A 126 19.66 5.28 -12.58
C ALA A 126 18.21 5.48 -13.07
N PHE A 127 17.31 4.58 -12.65
CA PHE A 127 15.89 4.70 -12.94
C PHE A 127 15.28 5.98 -12.34
N GLU A 128 15.56 6.29 -11.07
CA GLU A 128 15.12 7.54 -10.45
C GLU A 128 15.58 8.79 -11.22
N ARG A 129 16.82 8.81 -11.73
CA ARG A 129 17.33 9.95 -12.53
C ARG A 129 16.53 10.09 -13.82
N ALA A 130 16.29 8.98 -14.52
CA ALA A 130 15.52 8.97 -15.76
C ALA A 130 14.05 9.37 -15.56
N LEU A 131 13.46 8.99 -14.43
CA LEU A 131 12.10 9.41 -14.05
C LEU A 131 12.03 10.90 -13.67
N ARG A 132 13.02 11.45 -12.95
CA ARG A 132 13.08 12.90 -12.68
C ARG A 132 13.07 13.71 -13.98
N ALA A 133 13.82 13.27 -14.99
CA ALA A 133 13.81 13.90 -16.31
C ALA A 133 12.44 13.86 -17.02
N ARG A 134 11.56 12.92 -16.63
CA ARG A 134 10.16 12.80 -17.10
C ARG A 134 9.15 13.53 -16.22
N GLY A 135 9.62 14.37 -15.29
CA GLY A 135 8.78 15.14 -14.38
C GLY A 135 8.25 14.34 -13.19
N PHE A 136 8.80 13.15 -12.90
CA PHE A 136 8.38 12.39 -11.72
C PHE A 136 8.98 12.97 -10.44
N LYS A 137 8.13 13.08 -9.42
CA LYS A 137 8.56 13.25 -8.03
C LYS A 137 8.97 11.89 -7.47
N ILE A 138 10.22 11.79 -6.99
CA ILE A 138 10.74 10.59 -6.34
C ILE A 138 10.39 10.65 -4.86
N VAL A 139 9.62 9.69 -4.38
CA VAL A 139 9.11 9.67 -3.01
C VAL A 139 9.51 8.38 -2.29
N ARG A 140 9.93 8.52 -1.03
CA ARG A 140 10.15 7.41 -0.10
C ARG A 140 8.99 7.34 0.90
N PRO A 141 7.99 6.47 0.69
CA PRO A 141 6.74 6.50 1.46
C PRO A 141 6.95 6.33 2.97
N GLU A 142 7.98 5.59 3.38
CA GLU A 142 8.32 5.36 4.79
C GLU A 142 8.75 6.62 5.54
N THR A 143 9.07 7.70 4.81
CA THR A 143 9.43 9.00 5.40
C THR A 143 8.21 9.92 5.61
N LEU A 144 7.02 9.45 5.24
CA LEU A 144 5.78 10.22 5.29
C LEU A 144 4.80 9.62 6.30
N SER A 145 4.02 10.49 6.95
CA SER A 145 2.83 10.05 7.70
C SER A 145 1.81 9.42 6.75
N ALA A 146 0.88 8.60 7.28
CA ALA A 146 -0.13 7.98 6.44
C ALA A 146 -1.04 9.05 5.81
N ARG A 147 -1.37 10.12 6.54
CA ARG A 147 -2.10 11.28 6.00
C ARG A 147 -1.39 11.92 4.81
N ALA A 148 -0.08 12.11 4.90
CA ALA A 148 0.72 12.65 3.80
C ALA A 148 0.79 11.69 2.60
N GLN A 149 0.81 10.38 2.84
CA GLN A 149 0.71 9.38 1.76
C GLN A 149 -0.64 9.46 1.05
N VAL A 150 -1.77 9.53 1.78
CA VAL A 150 -3.09 9.68 1.17
C VAL A 150 -3.18 11.00 0.37
N ALA A 151 -2.76 12.11 0.97
CA ALA A 151 -2.75 13.43 0.31
C ALA A 151 -1.93 13.43 -0.99
N MET A 152 -0.78 12.76 -1.00
CA MET A 152 0.05 12.61 -2.20
C MET A 152 -0.70 11.92 -3.35
N MET A 153 -1.48 10.88 -3.05
CA MET A 153 -2.17 10.09 -4.08
C MET A 153 -3.33 10.87 -4.73
N ARG A 154 -3.96 11.80 -4.01
CA ARG A 154 -5.14 12.54 -4.51
C ARG A 154 -4.92 13.21 -5.87
N ASP A 155 -3.75 13.83 -6.04
CA ASP A 155 -3.42 14.60 -7.25
C ASP A 155 -2.65 13.80 -8.28
N ALA A 156 -2.17 12.60 -7.93
CA ALA A 156 -1.34 11.79 -8.80
C ALA A 156 -2.17 11.21 -9.94
N GLU A 157 -1.72 11.44 -11.17
CA GLU A 157 -2.25 10.83 -12.39
C GLU A 157 -1.56 9.50 -12.70
N ILE A 158 -0.28 9.37 -12.30
CA ILE A 158 0.49 8.17 -12.51
C ILE A 158 1.43 7.89 -11.33
N ILE A 159 1.37 6.63 -10.86
CA ILE A 159 2.25 6.07 -9.85
C ILE A 159 3.08 4.96 -10.49
N VAL A 160 4.39 5.00 -10.27
CA VAL A 160 5.31 3.91 -10.62
C VAL A 160 5.91 3.35 -9.34
N GLY A 161 5.99 2.04 -9.20
CA GLY A 161 6.65 1.43 -8.05
C GLY A 161 6.84 -0.07 -8.19
N ALA A 162 7.84 -0.62 -7.51
CA ALA A 162 8.01 -2.07 -7.43
C ALA A 162 7.04 -2.70 -6.43
N SER A 163 6.58 -3.93 -6.74
CA SER A 163 5.59 -4.67 -5.96
C SER A 163 5.86 -4.61 -4.46
N GLY A 164 4.85 -4.17 -3.69
CA GLY A 164 4.91 -4.14 -2.24
C GLY A 164 3.86 -3.23 -1.61
N ALA A 165 3.86 -3.18 -0.28
CA ALA A 165 2.81 -2.57 0.52
C ALA A 165 2.50 -1.10 0.21
N ALA A 166 3.48 -0.32 -0.27
CA ALA A 166 3.27 1.08 -0.64
C ALA A 166 2.25 1.24 -1.80
N LEU A 167 2.10 0.23 -2.66
CA LEU A 167 1.12 0.24 -3.75
C LEU A 167 -0.32 0.01 -3.26
N ALA A 168 -0.54 -0.35 -2.00
CA ALA A 168 -1.88 -0.36 -1.42
C ALA A 168 -2.52 1.04 -1.44
N ASN A 169 -1.70 2.09 -1.43
CA ASN A 169 -2.15 3.46 -1.61
C ASN A 169 -2.80 3.75 -2.97
N ALA A 170 -2.68 2.84 -3.96
CA ALA A 170 -3.35 2.98 -5.25
C ALA A 170 -4.87 3.14 -5.12
N VAL A 171 -5.47 2.62 -4.05
CA VAL A 171 -6.90 2.78 -3.76
C VAL A 171 -7.28 4.24 -3.51
N PHE A 172 -6.33 5.11 -3.14
CA PHE A 172 -6.56 6.53 -2.87
C PHE A 172 -6.33 7.43 -4.10
N LEU A 173 -6.01 6.85 -5.25
CA LEU A 173 -5.87 7.59 -6.51
C LEU A 173 -7.25 7.97 -7.06
N SER A 174 -7.28 9.07 -7.82
CA SER A 174 -8.47 9.45 -8.56
C SER A 174 -8.80 8.43 -9.66
N ARG A 175 -10.09 8.23 -9.94
CA ARG A 175 -10.55 7.39 -11.06
C ARG A 175 -9.91 7.85 -12.38
N GLY A 176 -9.43 6.90 -13.18
CA GLY A 176 -8.70 7.17 -14.43
C GLY A 176 -7.21 7.44 -14.26
N ALA A 177 -6.69 7.50 -13.01
CA ALA A 177 -5.25 7.48 -12.77
C ALA A 177 -4.65 6.11 -13.16
N ARG A 178 -3.32 6.06 -13.21
CA ARG A 178 -2.52 4.92 -13.68
C ARG A 178 -1.55 4.44 -12.63
N VAL A 179 -1.38 3.13 -12.52
CA VAL A 179 -0.35 2.48 -11.72
C VAL A 179 0.49 1.59 -12.61
N ILE A 180 1.81 1.81 -12.61
CA ILE A 180 2.81 0.90 -13.17
C ILE A 180 3.45 0.14 -12.02
N GLU A 181 3.22 -1.15 -11.97
CA GLU A 181 3.81 -2.05 -11.00
C GLU A 181 4.97 -2.84 -11.62
N ILE A 182 6.16 -2.69 -11.03
CA ILE A 182 7.35 -3.48 -11.41
C ILE A 182 7.35 -4.78 -10.61
N GLN A 183 7.16 -5.91 -11.29
CA GLN A 183 7.06 -7.25 -10.70
C GLN A 183 8.28 -8.11 -11.08
N PRO A 184 9.09 -8.53 -10.10
CA PRO A 184 10.10 -9.57 -10.33
C PRO A 184 9.44 -10.92 -10.64
N THR A 185 9.96 -11.73 -11.57
CA THR A 185 9.38 -13.04 -11.97
C THR A 185 9.18 -14.03 -10.82
N ASN A 186 9.99 -13.94 -9.76
CA ASN A 186 9.87 -14.75 -8.55
C ASN A 186 8.99 -14.12 -7.45
N PHE A 187 8.32 -13.00 -7.74
CA PHE A 187 7.43 -12.28 -6.84
C PHE A 187 6.33 -11.54 -7.63
N THR A 188 5.56 -12.28 -8.42
CA THR A 188 4.39 -11.75 -9.13
C THR A 188 3.13 -11.92 -8.30
N SER A 189 2.18 -10.98 -8.45
CA SER A 189 0.92 -11.02 -7.72
C SER A 189 -0.17 -10.20 -8.41
N GLN A 190 -1.43 -10.52 -8.17
CA GLN A 190 -2.57 -9.81 -8.79
C GLN A 190 -3.26 -8.81 -7.85
N TRP A 191 -2.82 -8.68 -6.60
CA TRP A 191 -3.55 -7.89 -5.59
C TRP A 191 -3.60 -6.39 -5.90
N VAL A 192 -2.51 -5.81 -6.44
CA VAL A 192 -2.49 -4.38 -6.80
C VAL A 192 -3.47 -4.12 -7.94
N ARG A 193 -3.46 -4.96 -8.98
CA ARG A 193 -4.41 -4.91 -10.09
C ARG A 193 -5.85 -4.98 -9.57
N ALA A 194 -6.13 -5.91 -8.66
CA ALA A 194 -7.45 -6.09 -8.10
C ALA A 194 -7.91 -4.87 -7.27
N ALA A 195 -7.01 -4.29 -6.46
CA ALA A 195 -7.27 -3.06 -5.71
C ALA A 195 -7.53 -1.87 -6.64
N CYS A 196 -6.73 -1.69 -7.69
CA CYS A 196 -6.92 -0.64 -8.70
C CYS A 196 -8.28 -0.76 -9.39
N ARG A 197 -8.72 -1.98 -9.71
CA ARG A 197 -10.01 -2.23 -10.35
C ARG A 197 -11.19 -1.73 -9.51
N GLN A 198 -11.12 -1.85 -8.18
CA GLN A 198 -12.21 -1.39 -7.30
C GLN A 198 -12.42 0.13 -7.36
N VAL A 199 -11.36 0.89 -7.62
CA VAL A 199 -11.40 2.36 -7.62
C VAL A 199 -11.30 2.97 -9.03
N GLY A 200 -11.38 2.13 -10.07
CA GLY A 200 -11.32 2.58 -11.46
C GLY A 200 -9.97 3.18 -11.87
N VAL A 201 -8.89 2.67 -11.29
CA VAL A 201 -7.50 3.00 -11.63
C VAL A 201 -7.01 1.98 -12.67
N GLU A 202 -6.35 2.47 -13.72
CA GLU A 202 -5.70 1.61 -14.71
C GLU A 202 -4.41 1.03 -14.12
N TRP A 203 -4.26 -0.29 -14.20
CA TRP A 203 -3.05 -0.97 -13.75
C TRP A 203 -2.28 -1.56 -14.93
N ARG A 204 -0.96 -1.38 -14.93
CA ARG A 204 -0.02 -1.97 -15.88
C ARG A 204 1.10 -2.69 -15.13
N GLY A 205 1.21 -4.00 -15.32
CA GLY A 205 2.28 -4.81 -14.75
C GLY A 205 3.48 -4.92 -15.68
N TYR A 206 4.64 -4.44 -15.25
CA TYR A 206 5.92 -4.67 -15.90
C TYR A 206 6.63 -5.84 -15.22
N VAL A 207 6.78 -6.98 -15.92
CA VAL A 207 7.41 -8.17 -15.35
C VAL A 207 8.87 -8.25 -15.79
N CYS A 208 9.79 -8.42 -14.84
CA CYS A 208 11.22 -8.46 -15.12
C CYS A 208 11.94 -9.68 -14.52
N ALA A 209 13.05 -10.08 -15.16
CA ALA A 209 13.85 -11.22 -14.72
C ALA A 209 14.35 -11.09 -13.26
N SER A 210 14.14 -12.16 -12.49
CA SER A 210 14.51 -12.26 -11.08
C SER A 210 14.55 -13.72 -10.60
N PRO A 211 15.40 -14.07 -9.63
CA PRO A 211 16.41 -13.22 -9.00
C PRO A 211 17.66 -13.06 -9.87
N CYS A 212 18.36 -11.93 -9.75
CA CYS A 212 19.71 -11.83 -10.26
C CYS A 212 20.70 -12.52 -9.29
N PRO A 213 21.93 -12.87 -9.72
CA PRO A 213 22.95 -13.39 -8.83
C PRO A 213 23.17 -12.48 -7.62
N ALA A 214 23.31 -13.04 -6.42
CA ALA A 214 23.44 -12.26 -5.18
C ALA A 214 24.59 -11.24 -5.21
N ARG A 215 25.68 -11.55 -5.93
CA ARG A 215 26.82 -10.63 -6.15
C ARG A 215 26.47 -9.35 -6.90
N ALA A 216 25.37 -9.34 -7.65
CA ALA A 216 24.88 -8.14 -8.34
C ALA A 216 24.15 -7.18 -7.39
N ALA A 217 23.73 -7.64 -6.20
CA ALA A 217 23.13 -6.79 -5.20
C ALA A 217 24.21 -5.96 -4.47
N PRO A 218 23.96 -4.68 -4.15
CA PRO A 218 24.88 -3.87 -3.35
C PRO A 218 25.24 -4.53 -2.03
N LEU A 219 26.52 -4.49 -1.62
CA LEU A 219 27.01 -5.13 -0.40
C LEU A 219 26.22 -4.69 0.85
N LEU A 220 25.99 -3.38 0.99
CA LEU A 220 25.19 -2.82 2.09
C LEU A 220 23.77 -3.38 2.13
N ALA A 221 23.19 -3.72 0.98
CA ALA A 221 21.86 -4.31 0.93
C ALA A 221 21.89 -5.77 1.40
N ARG A 222 22.93 -6.52 1.04
CA ARG A 222 23.12 -7.93 1.44
C ARG A 222 23.37 -8.09 2.95
N LEU A 223 24.01 -7.11 3.58
CA LEU A 223 24.29 -7.11 5.02
C LEU A 223 23.07 -6.76 5.88
N ARG A 224 21.99 -6.26 5.27
CA ARG A 224 20.78 -5.93 6.02
C ARG A 224 20.00 -7.18 6.38
N ARG A 225 19.58 -7.25 7.65
CA ARG A 225 18.68 -8.28 8.13
C ARG A 225 17.40 -8.30 7.29
N GLY A 226 17.03 -9.48 6.80
CA GLY A 226 15.83 -9.68 6.00
C GLY A 226 15.99 -9.47 4.50
N PHE A 227 17.20 -9.22 3.98
CA PHE A 227 17.45 -9.31 2.54
C PHE A 227 16.96 -10.65 1.98
N ARG A 228 16.15 -10.62 0.91
CA ARG A 228 15.60 -11.82 0.27
C ARG A 228 16.28 -12.08 -1.06
N PHE A 229 16.24 -11.11 -1.96
CA PHE A 229 16.84 -11.21 -3.29
C PHE A 229 17.01 -9.82 -3.92
N ALA A 230 17.75 -9.79 -5.02
CA ALA A 230 17.82 -8.63 -5.89
C ALA A 230 17.32 -9.00 -7.30
N PHE A 231 16.86 -7.99 -8.03
CA PHE A 231 16.38 -8.11 -9.40
C PHE A 231 16.83 -6.88 -10.20
N ARG A 232 16.98 -7.03 -11.51
CA ARG A 232 17.46 -5.96 -12.38
C ARG A 232 16.56 -5.90 -13.62
N PRO A 233 15.60 -4.97 -13.65
CA PRO A 233 14.88 -4.61 -14.87
C PRO A 233 15.85 -4.17 -15.97
N ASP A 234 15.53 -4.45 -17.23
CA ASP A 234 16.19 -3.74 -18.33
C ASP A 234 15.72 -2.28 -18.29
N LEU A 235 16.67 -1.36 -18.15
CA LEU A 235 16.35 0.05 -17.92
C LEU A 235 15.67 0.69 -19.13
N ASN A 236 16.09 0.36 -20.35
CA ASN A 236 15.54 0.96 -21.56
C ASN A 236 14.13 0.43 -21.81
N ASP A 237 13.93 -0.88 -21.65
CA ASP A 237 12.64 -1.53 -21.77
C ASP A 237 11.64 -1.02 -20.71
N LEU A 238 12.07 -0.94 -19.44
CA LEU A 238 11.25 -0.39 -18.36
C LEU A 238 10.88 1.09 -18.62
N LEU A 239 11.81 1.90 -19.11
CA LEU A 239 11.51 3.29 -19.45
C LEU A 239 10.55 3.39 -20.63
N GLY A 240 10.72 2.56 -21.67
CA GLY A 240 9.78 2.47 -22.78
C GLY A 240 8.37 2.09 -22.32
N PHE A 241 8.26 1.17 -21.35
CA PHE A 241 6.97 0.81 -20.75
C PHE A 241 6.33 1.97 -19.97
N VAL A 242 7.14 2.76 -19.24
CA VAL A 242 6.67 3.97 -18.55
C VAL A 242 6.22 5.03 -19.55
N ASP A 243 7.01 5.27 -20.59
CA ASP A 243 6.72 6.29 -21.60
C ASP A 243 5.46 5.98 -22.40
N ALA A 244 5.21 4.70 -22.69
CA ALA A 244 3.96 4.25 -23.34
C ALA A 244 2.72 4.45 -22.45
N ALA A 245 2.89 4.74 -21.16
CA ALA A 245 1.78 5.07 -20.29
C ALA A 245 1.53 6.57 -20.24
N LEU A 246 2.58 7.40 -20.18
CA LEU A 246 2.50 8.85 -19.92
C LEU A 246 1.47 9.57 -20.80
#